data_AF-A0A3Q3EM48-F1
#
_entry.id   AF-A0A3Q3EM48-F1
#
_cell.length_a   1.000
_cell.length_b   1.000
_cell.length_c   1.000
_cell.angle_alpha   90.00
_cell.angle_beta   90.00
_cell.angle_gamma   90.00
#
_symmetry.space_group_name_H-M   'P 1'
#
loop_
_entity.id
_entity.type
_entity.pdbx_description
1 polymer ?
#
loop_
_entity_poly.entity_id
_entity_poly.type
_entity_poly.pdbx_seq_one_letter_code
_entity_poly.pdbx_strand_id
1 'polypeptide(L)'
;MEQNFVGQIFSSNGTPRARGVAVLIKTDRVTGVNLVYGDKEGRVIVIDCMYETKNLRIINIYAPNGEKERKTFFIEISKWWEGNCVIIGDFNVAMTPTDVSKNNVFKGDVSRGALKDLIITKQCLDIWRLLHPWERAYSRRQITAWEYQVL
;
A
#
# COMPACT_ATOMS: atom_id res chain seq x y z
N MET A 1 30.94 5.95 -1.47
CA MET A 1 30.50 5.97 -0.07
C MET A 1 29.04 5.60 -0.06
N GLU A 2 28.69 4.42 0.45
CA GLU A 2 27.29 4.09 0.73
C GLU A 2 26.78 5.07 1.80
N GLN A 3 25.79 5.88 1.45
CA GLN A 3 25.11 6.70 2.46
C GLN A 3 24.18 5.79 3.24
N ASN A 4 24.57 5.45 4.47
CA ASN A 4 23.68 4.78 5.40
C ASN A 4 22.47 5.68 5.68
N PHE A 5 21.27 5.11 5.65
CA PHE A 5 20.06 5.84 6.02
C PHE A 5 20.15 6.29 7.48
N VAL A 6 20.02 7.60 7.72
CA VAL A 6 19.97 8.19 9.06
C VAL A 6 18.53 8.58 9.36
N GLY A 7 17.86 7.78 10.18
CA GLY A 7 16.47 7.98 10.56
C GLY A 7 15.94 6.79 11.36
N GLN A 8 14.63 6.75 11.56
CA GLN A 8 13.95 5.64 12.21
C GLN A 8 13.50 4.61 11.17
N ILE A 9 13.68 3.33 11.47
CA ILE A 9 13.29 2.21 10.61
C ILE A 9 12.35 1.32 11.40
N PHE A 10 11.18 1.05 10.81
CA PHE A 10 10.21 0.11 11.35
C PHE A 10 9.95 -0.98 10.32
N SER A 11 9.77 -2.21 10.78
CA SER A 11 9.49 -3.35 9.90
C SER A 11 8.49 -4.30 10.51
N SER A 12 7.59 -4.83 9.69
CA SER A 12 6.82 -6.03 9.96
C SER A 12 7.32 -7.13 9.03
N ASN A 13 7.82 -8.24 9.60
CA ASN A 13 8.46 -9.31 8.85
C ASN A 13 7.55 -10.55 8.84
N GLY A 14 7.43 -11.18 7.67
CA GLY A 14 6.74 -12.46 7.51
C GLY A 14 7.69 -13.63 7.66
N THR A 15 7.74 -14.49 6.64
CA THR A 15 8.69 -15.61 6.60
C THR A 15 10.05 -15.16 6.08
N PRO A 16 11.14 -15.91 6.31
CA PRO A 16 12.46 -15.57 5.77
C PRO A 16 12.56 -15.44 4.25
N ARG A 17 11.57 -15.94 3.49
CA ARG A 17 11.57 -15.97 2.02
C ARG A 17 10.43 -15.19 1.38
N ALA A 18 9.50 -14.67 2.16
CA ALA A 18 8.30 -14.04 1.63
C ALA A 18 7.67 -13.07 2.61
N ARG A 19 7.16 -11.98 2.04
CA ARG A 19 6.49 -10.87 2.73
C ARG A 19 7.46 -10.08 3.60
N GLY A 20 7.00 -8.94 4.08
CA GLY A 20 7.85 -7.95 4.71
C GLY A 20 7.47 -6.56 4.24
N VAL A 21 7.14 -5.69 5.18
CA VAL A 21 6.95 -4.26 4.93
C VAL A 21 7.87 -3.47 5.85
N ALA A 22 8.42 -2.37 5.34
CA ALA A 22 9.25 -1.47 6.11
C ALA A 22 8.84 -0.02 5.86
N VAL A 23 9.03 0.83 6.87
CA VAL A 23 8.87 2.28 6.75
C VAL A 23 10.13 2.93 7.30
N LEU A 24 10.74 3.76 6.46
CA LEU A 24 11.95 4.51 6.77
C LEU A 24 11.57 5.98 6.89
N ILE A 25 11.76 6.57 8.07
CA ILE A 25 11.35 7.93 8.39
C ILE A 25 12.58 8.78 8.68
N LYS A 26 12.81 9.79 7.84
CA LYS A 26 13.82 10.81 8.09
C LYS A 26 13.28 11.78 9.15
N THR A 27 14.04 11.96 10.22
CA THR A 27 13.58 12.65 11.43
C THR A 27 13.77 14.17 11.39
N ASP A 28 14.13 14.73 10.24
CA ASP A 28 14.31 16.18 10.07
C ASP A 28 12.97 16.93 9.97
N ARG A 29 11.93 16.28 9.43
CA ARG A 29 10.59 16.88 9.25
C ARG A 29 9.46 16.10 9.90
N VAL A 30 9.72 14.87 10.31
CA VAL A 30 8.74 13.98 10.95
C VAL A 30 9.18 13.71 12.39
N THR A 31 8.29 14.01 13.34
CA THR A 31 8.54 13.87 14.77
C THR A 31 7.46 13.00 15.42
N GLY A 32 7.60 12.69 16.72
CA GLY A 32 6.59 11.94 17.47
C GLY A 32 6.26 10.57 16.86
N VAL A 33 7.24 9.92 16.23
CA VAL A 33 7.03 8.67 15.51
C VAL A 33 6.80 7.53 16.49
N ASN A 34 5.69 6.82 16.34
CA ASN A 34 5.29 5.70 17.17
C ASN A 34 4.74 4.54 16.35
N LEU A 35 5.24 3.33 16.60
CA LEU A 35 4.70 2.11 16.02
C LEU A 35 3.38 1.76 16.72
N VAL A 36 2.27 1.81 15.98
CA VAL A 36 0.93 1.46 16.48
C VAL A 36 0.68 -0.03 16.32
N TYR A 37 1.08 -0.60 15.18
CA TYR A 37 0.84 -2.00 14.87
C TYR A 37 1.84 -2.52 13.84
N GLY A 38 2.28 -3.77 14.02
CA GLY A 38 2.94 -4.58 13.01
C GLY A 38 2.38 -5.99 13.10
N ASP A 39 1.96 -6.56 11.98
CA ASP A 39 1.46 -7.94 11.98
C ASP A 39 2.60 -8.96 12.06
N LYS A 40 2.24 -10.24 12.24
CA LYS A 40 3.21 -11.35 12.20
C LYS A 40 3.40 -11.93 10.79
N GLU A 41 2.55 -11.54 9.85
CA GLU A 41 2.57 -12.06 8.47
C GLU A 41 3.42 -11.20 7.54
N GLY A 42 3.91 -10.03 7.98
CA GLY A 42 4.68 -9.10 7.16
C GLY A 42 3.86 -8.37 6.11
N ARG A 43 2.58 -8.10 6.40
CA ARG A 43 1.60 -7.53 5.46
C ARG A 43 1.19 -6.11 5.81
N VAL A 44 1.36 -5.67 7.05
CA VAL A 44 0.93 -4.33 7.47
C VAL A 44 1.81 -3.78 8.57
N ILE A 45 2.08 -2.47 8.48
CA ILE A 45 2.64 -1.69 9.57
C ILE A 45 1.91 -0.35 9.65
N VAL A 46 1.53 0.02 10.88
CA VAL A 46 0.80 1.25 11.20
C VAL A 46 1.67 2.10 12.10
N ILE A 47 1.91 3.34 11.68
CA ILE A 47 2.76 4.30 12.38
C ILE A 47 1.96 5.59 12.58
N ASP A 48 1.96 6.11 13.80
CA ASP A 48 1.52 7.46 14.08
C ASP A 48 2.74 8.38 14.14
N CYS A 49 2.63 9.57 13.58
CA CYS A 49 3.68 10.57 13.58
C CYS A 49 3.11 11.98 13.49
N MET A 50 3.98 12.98 13.62
CA MET A 50 3.65 14.38 13.38
C MET A 50 4.44 14.89 12.18
N TYR A 51 3.73 15.52 11.24
CA TYR A 51 4.30 16.24 10.10
C TYR A 51 3.73 17.66 10.08
N GLU A 52 4.60 18.69 10.08
CA GLU A 52 4.20 20.10 10.12
C GLU A 52 3.15 20.41 11.21
N THR A 53 3.38 19.91 12.44
CA THR A 53 2.49 20.04 13.61
C THR A 53 1.12 19.34 13.50
N LYS A 54 0.88 18.57 12.44
CA LYS A 54 -0.34 17.77 12.26
C LYS A 54 -0.07 16.30 12.55
N ASN A 55 -0.96 15.68 13.30
CA ASN A 55 -0.97 14.23 13.46
C ASN A 55 -1.21 13.56 12.10
N LEU A 56 -0.45 12.53 11.80
CA LEU A 56 -0.54 11.74 10.58
C LEU A 56 -0.36 10.27 10.93
N ARG A 57 -1.30 9.44 10.48
CA ARG A 57 -1.18 7.98 10.52
C ARG A 57 -0.74 7.45 9.16
N ILE A 58 0.35 6.70 9.13
CA ILE A 58 0.84 6.00 7.94
C ILE A 58 0.48 4.52 8.08
N ILE A 59 -0.21 3.98 7.08
CA ILE A 59 -0.55 2.55 7.01
C ILE A 59 0.13 1.99 5.76
N ASN A 60 1.25 1.31 5.93
CA ASN A 60 1.93 0.65 4.82
C ASN A 60 1.50 -0.81 4.73
N ILE A 61 0.98 -1.21 3.57
CA ILE A 61 0.40 -2.52 3.33
C ILE A 61 1.07 -3.28 2.19
N TYR A 62 1.03 -4.60 2.28
CA TYR A 62 1.27 -5.52 1.17
C TYR A 62 0.13 -6.53 1.13
N ALA A 63 -0.97 -6.17 0.47
CA ALA A 63 -2.19 -6.96 0.46
C ALA A 63 -1.97 -8.36 -0.17
N PRO A 64 -2.71 -9.39 0.28
CA PRO A 64 -2.65 -10.72 -0.32
C PRO A 64 -3.04 -10.76 -1.81
N ASN A 65 -2.60 -11.81 -2.52
CA ASN A 65 -2.92 -12.01 -3.94
C ASN A 65 -4.32 -12.59 -4.17
N GLY A 66 -4.83 -13.41 -3.25
CA GLY A 66 -6.14 -14.05 -3.37
C GLY A 66 -7.27 -13.08 -3.06
N GLU A 67 -8.26 -12.96 -3.94
CA GLU A 67 -9.33 -11.95 -3.81
C GLU A 67 -10.12 -12.05 -2.49
N LYS A 68 -10.44 -13.27 -2.04
CA LYS A 68 -11.18 -13.49 -0.78
C LYS A 68 -10.36 -13.06 0.44
N GLU A 69 -9.10 -13.48 0.50
CA GLU A 69 -8.17 -13.12 1.57
C GLU A 69 -7.91 -11.61 1.58
N ARG A 70 -7.70 -11.02 0.40
CA ARG A 70 -7.50 -9.58 0.22
C ARG A 70 -8.73 -8.76 0.65
N LYS A 71 -9.94 -9.23 0.34
CA LYS A 71 -11.18 -8.61 0.83
C LYS A 71 -11.22 -8.56 2.36
N THR A 72 -10.98 -9.70 3.02
CA THR A 72 -10.95 -9.77 4.50
C THR A 72 -9.87 -8.87 5.06
N PHE A 73 -8.68 -8.88 4.47
CA PHE A 73 -7.56 -8.01 4.84
C PHE A 73 -7.95 -6.53 4.82
N PHE A 74 -8.58 -6.03 3.76
CA PHE A 74 -9.03 -4.62 3.71
C PHE A 74 -10.02 -4.27 4.82
N ILE A 75 -10.96 -5.16 5.14
CA ILE A 75 -11.93 -4.96 6.22
C ILE A 75 -11.21 -4.92 7.57
N GLU A 76 -10.29 -5.84 7.83
CA GLU A 76 -9.54 -5.91 9.10
C GLU A 76 -8.67 -4.68 9.35
N ILE A 77 -8.02 -4.15 8.31
CA ILE A 77 -7.17 -2.96 8.47
C ILE A 77 -7.97 -1.66 8.55
N SER A 78 -9.25 -1.67 8.15
CA SER A 78 -10.10 -0.46 8.11
C SER A 78 -10.33 0.20 9.47
N LYS A 79 -10.13 -0.55 10.56
CA LYS A 79 -10.16 -0.01 11.94
C LYS A 79 -9.07 1.03 12.21
N TRP A 80 -8.01 1.07 11.41
CA TRP A 80 -6.96 2.08 11.51
C TRP A 80 -7.18 3.27 10.56
N TRP A 81 -8.16 3.19 9.65
CA TRP A 81 -8.49 4.24 8.67
C TRP A 81 -9.34 5.30 9.34
N GLU A 82 -8.69 6.14 10.15
CA GLU A 82 -9.32 7.17 10.96
C GLU A 82 -8.42 8.41 11.03
N GLY A 83 -9.07 9.58 11.13
CA GLY A 83 -8.38 10.86 11.19
C GLY A 83 -7.56 11.15 9.92
N ASN A 84 -6.47 11.91 10.09
CA ASN A 84 -5.55 12.19 9.01
C ASN A 84 -4.64 10.97 8.79
N CYS A 85 -5.02 10.11 7.84
CA CYS A 85 -4.29 8.90 7.53
C CYS A 85 -3.93 8.81 6.04
N VAL A 86 -2.80 8.17 5.77
CA VAL A 86 -2.31 7.86 4.43
C VAL A 86 -2.06 6.35 4.37
N ILE A 87 -2.75 5.68 3.46
CA ILE A 87 -2.57 4.26 3.20
C ILE A 87 -1.75 4.11 1.92
N ILE A 88 -0.64 3.39 2.00
CA ILE A 88 0.33 3.19 0.93
C ILE A 88 0.73 1.72 0.82
N GLY A 89 1.38 1.39 -0.28
CA GLY A 89 1.97 0.08 -0.50
C GLY A 89 1.30 -0.64 -1.66
N ASP A 90 1.35 -1.96 -1.65
CA ASP A 90 0.83 -2.80 -2.72
C ASP A 90 -0.55 -3.34 -2.34
N PHE A 91 -1.58 -2.79 -2.97
CA PHE A 91 -2.96 -3.20 -2.77
C PHE A 91 -3.32 -4.49 -3.53
N ASN A 92 -2.47 -4.95 -4.46
CA ASN A 92 -2.72 -6.12 -5.32
C ASN A 92 -4.08 -6.13 -6.05
N VAL A 93 -4.67 -4.96 -6.29
CA VAL A 93 -5.94 -4.81 -7.02
C VAL A 93 -5.90 -3.57 -7.90
N ALA A 94 -6.29 -3.73 -9.16
CA ALA A 94 -6.54 -2.61 -10.06
C ALA A 94 -7.93 -2.03 -9.80
N MET A 95 -8.07 -0.71 -9.66
CA MET A 95 -9.31 -0.06 -9.22
C MET A 95 -10.26 0.28 -10.37
N THR A 96 -9.70 0.57 -11.54
CA THR A 96 -10.39 1.06 -12.73
C THR A 96 -9.79 0.42 -14.00
N PRO A 97 -10.52 0.45 -15.14
CA PRO A 97 -9.99 -0.06 -16.41
C PRO A 97 -8.71 0.64 -16.89
N THR A 98 -8.47 1.89 -16.48
CA THR A 98 -7.25 2.64 -16.81
C THR A 98 -6.01 2.17 -16.05
N ASP A 99 -6.18 1.40 -14.97
CA ASP A 99 -5.07 0.78 -14.20
C ASP A 99 -4.53 -0.51 -14.84
N VAL A 100 -5.17 -1.04 -15.88
CA VAL A 100 -4.83 -2.33 -16.49
C VAL A 100 -4.52 -2.16 -17.96
N SER A 101 -3.35 -2.60 -18.44
CA SER A 101 -2.91 -2.48 -19.84
C SER A 101 -4.03 -2.61 -20.87
N LYS A 102 -3.98 -1.80 -21.94
CA LYS A 102 -4.95 -1.86 -23.06
C LYS A 102 -5.14 -3.28 -23.62
N ASN A 103 -4.10 -4.11 -23.55
CA ASN A 103 -4.10 -5.48 -24.06
C ASN A 103 -4.56 -6.53 -23.03
N ASN A 104 -4.89 -6.09 -21.80
CA ASN A 104 -5.31 -6.96 -20.71
C ASN A 104 -6.80 -6.77 -20.39
N VAL A 105 -7.44 -7.84 -19.94
CA VAL A 105 -8.85 -7.80 -19.52
C VAL A 105 -8.94 -7.23 -18.10
N PHE A 106 -9.79 -6.21 -17.91
CA PHE A 106 -10.16 -5.74 -16.57
C PHE A 106 -11.15 -6.72 -15.93
N LYS A 107 -10.61 -7.73 -15.25
CA LYS A 107 -11.40 -8.79 -14.61
C LYS A 107 -12.18 -8.27 -13.41
N GLY A 108 -13.33 -8.89 -13.14
CA GLY A 108 -14.04 -8.73 -11.86
C GLY A 108 -13.14 -9.15 -10.70
N ASP A 109 -13.22 -8.43 -9.59
CA ASP A 109 -12.45 -8.72 -8.37
C ASP A 109 -13.31 -8.33 -7.16
N VAL A 110 -13.63 -9.29 -6.28
CA VAL A 110 -14.52 -9.03 -5.13
C VAL A 110 -13.88 -8.11 -4.08
N SER A 111 -12.56 -8.08 -3.99
CA SER A 111 -11.83 -7.20 -3.07
C SER A 111 -11.89 -5.74 -3.52
N ARG A 112 -11.99 -5.49 -4.84
CA ARG A 112 -12.16 -4.14 -5.40
C ARG A 112 -13.44 -3.48 -4.90
N GLY A 113 -14.54 -4.24 -4.84
CA GLY A 113 -15.81 -3.75 -4.32
C GLY A 113 -15.69 -3.30 -2.86
N ALA A 114 -15.16 -4.18 -2.02
CA ALA A 114 -14.95 -3.88 -0.60
C ALA A 114 -14.02 -2.67 -0.39
N LEU A 115 -12.95 -2.56 -1.18
CA LEU A 115 -12.05 -1.41 -1.12
C LEU A 115 -12.74 -0.11 -1.54
N LYS A 116 -13.58 -0.12 -2.59
CA LYS A 116 -14.38 1.05 -3.00
C LYS A 116 -15.35 1.47 -1.90
N ASP A 117 -16.04 0.52 -1.29
CA ASP A 117 -16.96 0.79 -0.19
C ASP A 117 -16.23 1.41 1.00
N LEU A 118 -15.03 0.91 1.34
CA LEU A 118 -14.19 1.48 2.38
C LEU A 118 -13.72 2.90 2.04
N ILE A 119 -13.27 3.15 0.81
CA ILE A 119 -12.86 4.49 0.36
C ILE A 119 -14.01 5.48 0.54
N ILE A 120 -15.23 5.12 0.13
CA ILE A 120 -16.41 5.97 0.27
C ILE A 120 -16.78 6.17 1.74
N THR A 121 -16.92 5.09 2.50
CA THR A 121 -17.38 5.14 3.91
C THR A 121 -16.38 5.83 4.83
N LYS A 122 -15.09 5.71 4.56
CA LYS A 122 -14.01 6.38 5.30
C LYS A 122 -13.66 7.76 4.76
N GLN A 123 -14.37 8.24 3.72
CA GLN A 123 -14.12 9.52 3.06
C GLN A 123 -12.65 9.68 2.59
N CYS A 124 -12.04 8.58 2.17
CA CYS A 124 -10.70 8.58 1.60
C CYS A 124 -10.76 8.89 0.10
N LEU A 125 -9.59 9.22 -0.46
CA LEU A 125 -9.44 9.50 -1.89
C LEU A 125 -8.25 8.71 -2.43
N ASP A 126 -8.40 8.17 -3.64
CA ASP A 126 -7.26 7.74 -4.44
C ASP A 126 -6.59 8.99 -5.04
N ILE A 127 -5.49 9.40 -4.42
CA ILE A 127 -4.78 10.65 -4.77
C ILE A 127 -4.28 10.61 -6.21
N TRP A 128 -3.74 9.48 -6.67
CA TRP A 128 -3.22 9.37 -8.03
C TRP A 128 -4.34 9.49 -9.05
N ARG A 129 -5.45 8.78 -8.85
CA ARG A 129 -6.58 8.82 -9.78
C ARG A 129 -7.29 10.17 -9.77
N LEU A 130 -7.31 10.87 -8.62
CA LEU A 130 -7.86 12.23 -8.52
C LEU A 130 -7.07 13.22 -9.39
N LEU A 131 -5.73 13.15 -9.34
CA LEU A 131 -4.85 14.04 -10.11
C LEU A 131 -4.75 13.64 -11.59
N HIS A 132 -4.91 12.34 -11.89
CA HIS A 132 -4.73 11.76 -13.22
C HIS A 132 -5.96 10.94 -13.65
N PRO A 133 -7.15 11.55 -13.82
CA PRO A 133 -8.41 10.84 -13.98
C PRO A 133 -8.42 9.89 -15.20
N TRP A 134 -7.82 10.31 -16.30
CA TRP A 134 -7.84 9.59 -17.58
C TRP A 134 -6.51 8.91 -17.92
N GLU A 135 -5.48 9.13 -17.11
CA GLU A 135 -4.14 8.65 -17.42
C GLU A 135 -4.05 7.14 -17.20
N ARG A 136 -3.32 6.50 -18.10
CA ARG A 136 -3.05 5.07 -18.07
C ARG A 136 -1.56 4.88 -17.75
N ALA A 137 -1.29 4.77 -16.46
CA ALA A 137 0.03 4.52 -15.88
C ALA A 137 -0.02 3.23 -15.03
N TYR A 138 1.11 2.53 -14.91
CA TYR A 138 1.17 1.22 -14.25
C TYR A 138 2.32 1.16 -13.24
N SER A 139 2.11 0.48 -12.11
CA SER A 139 3.12 0.26 -11.07
C SER A 139 3.76 -1.13 -11.13
N ARG A 140 3.25 -2.04 -11.97
CA ARG A 140 3.73 -3.43 -12.12
C ARG A 140 3.74 -3.86 -13.58
N ARG A 141 4.80 -4.55 -13.99
CA ARG A 141 4.89 -5.30 -15.26
C ARG A 141 5.17 -6.77 -14.94
N GLN A 142 4.44 -7.67 -15.59
CA GLN A 142 4.75 -9.09 -15.56
C GLN A 142 5.73 -9.39 -16.71
N ILE A 143 6.92 -9.87 -16.37
CA ILE A 143 7.90 -10.35 -17.35
C ILE A 143 7.58 -11.82 -17.65
N THR A 144 7.54 -12.19 -18.92
CA THR A 144 7.30 -13.58 -19.33
C THR A 144 8.61 -14.32 -19.55
N ALA A 145 8.61 -15.66 -19.40
CA ALA A 145 9.82 -16.48 -19.52
C ALA A 145 10.58 -16.29 -20.85
N TRP A 146 9.88 -15.91 -21.92
CA TRP A 146 10.47 -15.62 -23.23
C TRP A 146 11.35 -14.36 -23.24
N GLU A 147 11.01 -13.34 -22.44
CA GLU A 147 11.79 -12.09 -22.37
C GLU A 147 13.12 -12.28 -21.61
N TYR A 148 13.25 -13.34 -20.79
CA TYR A 148 14.51 -13.69 -20.13
C TYR A 148 15.53 -14.34 -21.07
N GLN A 149 15.09 -14.91 -22.20
CA GLN A 149 15.99 -15.56 -23.16
C GLN A 149 16.65 -14.58 -24.15
N VAL A 150 16.28 -13.30 -24.09
CA VAL A 150 16.74 -12.24 -25.01
C VAL A 150 17.56 -11.16 -24.28
N LEU A 151 17.92 -11.41 -23.02
CA LEU A 151 18.84 -10.61 -22.20
C LEU A 151 20.10 -11.43 -21.93
#